data_AF-A0A3S4UIB5-F1
#
_entry.id   AF-A0A3S4UIB5-F1
#
_cell.length_a   1.000
_cell.length_b   1.000
_cell.length_c   1.000
_cell.angle_alpha   90.00
_cell.angle_beta   90.00
_cell.angle_gamma   90.00
#
_symmetry.space_group_name_H-M   'P 1'
#
loop_
_entity.id
_entity.type
_entity.pdbx_description
1 polymer ?
#
loop_
_entity_poly.entity_id
_entity_poly.type
_entity_poly.pdbx_seq_one_letter_code
_entity_poly.pdbx_strand_id
1 'polypeptide(L)'
;MAAAAKTISIREEVPSLDDRIADAFEASMSSGDLKALLDEVEQTNVDAQAQSKAAAARALDPKLRPADVAAARQQMQDADFRSKRMEAAAEQLKGLHSKAISREARQRAAEEYAAAKAERDQLVKDLVAYEEHAAAIVQLLDRLSRNTIRIQSANSGASAETWLYSAQMIARGADHEFGIQHDSLLPNLIDGVKLPNFRKNQARAHGYVWPPASY
;
A
#
# COMPACT_ATOMS: atom_id res chain seq x y z
N MET A 1 2.95 26.63 62.62
CA MET A 1 2.03 26.39 61.49
C MET A 1 2.77 25.60 60.43
N ALA A 2 2.51 24.30 60.32
CA ALA A 2 3.00 23.46 59.24
C ALA A 2 1.79 22.73 58.67
N ALA A 3 1.44 23.07 57.43
CA ALA A 3 0.30 22.51 56.73
C ALA A 3 0.65 21.09 56.26
N ALA A 4 -0.14 20.12 56.70
CA ALA A 4 -0.06 18.74 56.22
C ALA A 4 -0.59 18.71 54.77
N ALA A 5 0.31 18.48 53.82
CA ALA A 5 -0.05 18.24 52.44
C ALA A 5 -0.79 16.90 52.34
N LYS A 6 -2.07 16.97 51.94
CA LYS A 6 -2.93 15.83 51.71
C LYS A 6 -2.58 15.26 50.33
N THR A 7 -1.80 14.18 50.30
CA THR A 7 -1.44 13.47 49.07
C THR A 7 -2.69 12.80 48.51
N ILE A 8 -3.31 13.42 47.50
CA ILE A 8 -4.39 12.81 46.73
C ILE A 8 -3.74 11.81 45.77
N SER A 9 -3.72 10.55 46.16
CA SER A 9 -3.35 9.45 45.26
C SER A 9 -4.49 9.24 44.26
N ILE A 10 -4.40 9.90 43.10
CA ILE A 10 -5.28 9.62 41.95
C ILE A 10 -4.82 8.26 41.41
N ARG A 11 -5.45 7.19 41.89
CA ARG A 11 -5.30 5.86 41.32
C ARG A 11 -6.23 5.84 40.10
N GLU A 12 -5.64 5.91 38.91
CA GLU A 12 -6.37 5.71 37.66
C GLU A 12 -6.95 4.28 37.70
N GLU A 13 -8.24 4.14 38.00
CA GLU A 13 -8.91 2.85 37.97
C GLU A 13 -9.06 2.46 36.50
N VAL A 14 -8.48 1.31 36.15
CA VAL A 14 -8.63 0.74 34.81
C VAL A 14 -10.14 0.52 34.58
N PRO A 15 -10.73 1.06 33.51
CA PRO A 15 -12.15 0.91 33.22
C PRO A 15 -12.55 -0.57 33.22
N SER A 16 -13.71 -0.87 33.79
CA SER A 16 -14.17 -2.26 33.82
C SER A 16 -14.45 -2.77 32.41
N LEU A 17 -14.47 -4.10 32.24
CA LEU A 17 -14.82 -4.69 30.95
C LEU A 17 -16.20 -4.24 30.48
N ASP A 18 -17.15 -4.10 31.40
CA ASP A 18 -18.51 -3.62 31.09
C ASP A 18 -18.51 -2.16 30.61
N ASP A 19 -17.71 -1.30 31.22
CA ASP A 19 -17.58 0.10 30.80
C ASP A 19 -16.94 0.17 29.41
N ARG A 20 -15.89 -0.61 29.17
CA ARG A 20 -15.24 -0.69 27.85
C ARG A 20 -16.16 -1.24 26.76
N ILE A 21 -17.02 -2.21 27.09
CA ILE A 21 -18.05 -2.70 26.16
C ILE A 21 -19.02 -1.56 25.84
N ALA A 22 -19.48 -0.81 26.84
CA ALA A 22 -20.38 0.33 26.62
C ALA A 22 -19.71 1.42 25.77
N ASP A 23 -18.48 1.80 26.12
CA ASP A 23 -17.67 2.78 25.38
C ASP A 23 -17.48 2.38 23.93
N ALA A 24 -17.32 1.07 23.64
CA ALA A 24 -17.19 0.57 22.27
C ALA A 24 -18.43 0.81 21.39
N PHE A 25 -19.62 0.96 21.98
CA PHE A 25 -20.85 1.29 21.25
C PHE A 25 -21.04 2.80 21.04
N GLU A 26 -20.44 3.63 21.89
CA GLU A 26 -20.54 5.09 21.81
C GLU A 26 -19.39 5.70 20.97
N ALA A 27 -18.19 5.14 21.09
CA ALA A 27 -16.99 5.62 20.44
C ALA A 27 -16.68 4.85 19.14
N SER A 28 -16.06 5.54 18.18
CA SER A 28 -15.51 4.89 16.98
C SER A 28 -14.15 4.27 17.27
N MET A 29 -14.16 3.03 17.77
CA MET A 29 -12.95 2.23 17.97
C MET A 29 -12.38 1.68 16.65
N SER A 30 -11.06 1.39 16.64
CA SER A 30 -10.40 0.73 15.53
C SER A 30 -10.80 -0.76 15.44
N SER A 31 -10.62 -1.37 14.27
CA SER A 31 -10.86 -2.81 14.11
C SER A 31 -9.95 -3.65 15.02
N GLY A 32 -8.70 -3.25 15.21
CA GLY A 32 -7.74 -3.91 16.10
C GLY A 32 -8.19 -3.88 17.56
N ASP A 33 -8.62 -2.72 18.06
CA ASP A 33 -9.07 -2.58 19.45
C ASP A 33 -10.38 -3.33 19.70
N LEU A 34 -11.31 -3.29 18.73
CA LEU A 34 -12.56 -4.06 18.79
C LEU A 34 -12.30 -5.57 18.80
N LYS A 35 -11.29 -6.04 18.05
CA LYS A 35 -10.88 -7.45 18.08
C LYS A 35 -10.34 -7.83 19.46
N ALA A 36 -9.45 -7.03 20.03
CA ALA A 36 -8.89 -7.30 21.36
C ALA A 36 -9.98 -7.33 22.44
N LEU A 37 -10.93 -6.38 22.37
CA LEU A 37 -12.08 -6.36 23.27
C LEU A 37 -12.98 -7.60 23.09
N LEU A 38 -13.25 -8.01 21.85
CA LEU A 38 -14.03 -9.21 21.56
C LEU A 38 -13.35 -10.46 22.13
N ASP A 39 -12.04 -10.62 21.92
CA ASP A 39 -11.28 -11.77 22.43
C ASP A 39 -11.35 -11.84 23.98
N GLU A 40 -11.30 -10.69 24.67
CA GLU A 40 -11.46 -10.62 26.14
C GLU A 40 -12.88 -10.93 26.62
N VAL A 41 -13.90 -10.47 25.88
CA VAL A 41 -15.32 -10.78 26.17
C VAL A 41 -15.59 -12.28 26.00
N GLU A 42 -15.07 -12.89 24.93
CA GLU A 42 -15.21 -14.32 24.69
C GLU A 42 -14.51 -15.15 25.78
N GLN A 43 -13.31 -14.74 26.20
CA GLN A 43 -12.63 -15.40 27.32
C GLN A 43 -13.41 -15.26 28.63
N THR A 44 -13.91 -14.06 28.93
CA THR A 44 -14.72 -13.81 30.15
C THR A 44 -16.01 -14.64 30.14
N ASN A 45 -16.62 -14.84 28.97
CA ASN A 45 -17.77 -15.72 28.80
C ASN A 45 -17.41 -17.18 29.15
N VAL A 46 -16.30 -17.70 28.60
CA VAL A 46 -15.81 -19.05 28.89
C VAL A 46 -15.57 -19.25 30.39
N ASP A 47 -14.93 -18.27 31.04
CA ASP A 47 -14.66 -18.31 32.47
C ASP A 47 -15.95 -18.28 33.30
N ALA A 48 -16.94 -17.46 32.92
CA ALA A 48 -18.25 -17.40 33.57
C ALA A 48 -19.02 -18.72 33.42
N GLN A 49 -18.96 -19.37 32.25
CA GLN A 49 -19.56 -20.69 32.05
C GLN A 49 -18.89 -21.77 32.92
N ALA A 50 -17.56 -21.74 33.02
CA ALA A 50 -16.82 -22.66 33.88
C ALA A 50 -17.18 -22.45 35.37
N GLN A 51 -17.26 -21.19 35.83
CA GLN A 51 -17.69 -20.84 37.18
C GLN A 51 -19.11 -21.33 37.48
N SER A 52 -20.05 -21.11 36.56
CA SER A 52 -21.43 -21.58 36.69
C SER A 52 -21.50 -23.11 36.82
N LYS A 53 -20.79 -23.85 35.97
CA LYS A 53 -20.72 -25.32 36.04
C LYS A 53 -20.12 -25.82 37.35
N ALA A 54 -19.05 -25.19 37.83
CA ALA A 54 -18.41 -25.54 39.10
C ALA A 54 -19.32 -25.26 40.31
N ALA A 55 -20.02 -24.12 40.31
CA ALA A 55 -20.98 -23.76 41.34
C ALA A 55 -22.21 -24.70 41.33
N ALA A 56 -22.69 -25.10 40.15
CA ALA A 56 -23.74 -26.09 39.99
C ALA A 56 -23.33 -27.46 40.57
N ALA A 57 -22.12 -27.94 40.24
CA ALA A 57 -21.60 -29.19 40.78
C ALA A 57 -21.48 -29.14 42.32
N ARG A 58 -21.02 -28.01 42.87
CA ARG A 58 -20.98 -27.79 44.32
C ARG A 58 -22.38 -27.80 44.92
N ALA A 59 -23.36 -27.11 44.34
CA ALA A 59 -24.72 -27.05 44.85
C ALA A 59 -25.44 -28.41 44.91
N LEU A 60 -24.96 -29.41 44.15
CA LEU A 60 -25.47 -30.79 44.14
C LEU A 60 -24.73 -31.73 45.09
N ASP A 61 -23.70 -31.26 45.80
CA ASP A 61 -22.95 -32.09 46.76
C ASP A 61 -23.79 -32.36 48.03
N PRO A 62 -24.17 -33.62 48.31
CA PRO A 62 -24.97 -33.97 49.48
C PRO A 62 -24.25 -33.75 50.82
N LYS A 63 -22.93 -33.50 50.81
CA LYS A 63 -22.14 -33.25 52.01
C LYS A 63 -22.19 -31.80 52.49
N LEU A 64 -22.69 -30.89 51.66
CA LEU A 64 -22.77 -29.47 52.01
C LEU A 64 -23.96 -29.17 52.91
N ARG A 65 -23.80 -28.14 53.74
CA ARG A 65 -24.88 -27.63 54.56
C ARG A 65 -25.84 -26.80 53.70
N PRO A 66 -27.12 -26.66 54.10
CA PRO A 66 -28.10 -25.89 53.32
C PRO A 66 -27.69 -24.45 52.99
N ALA A 67 -26.98 -23.77 53.89
CA ALA A 67 -26.48 -22.42 53.66
C ALA A 67 -25.44 -22.37 52.53
N ASP A 68 -24.52 -23.34 52.48
CA ASP A 68 -23.49 -23.43 51.44
C ASP A 68 -24.09 -23.80 50.08
N VAL A 69 -25.14 -24.63 50.08
CA VAL A 69 -25.92 -24.93 48.87
C VAL A 69 -26.61 -23.67 48.33
N ALA A 70 -27.20 -22.85 49.20
CA ALA A 70 -27.82 -21.59 48.79
C ALA A 70 -26.80 -20.62 48.19
N ALA A 71 -25.63 -20.48 48.82
CA ALA A 71 -24.54 -19.66 48.30
C ALA A 71 -24.03 -20.16 46.92
N ALA A 72 -23.87 -21.48 46.76
CA ALA A 72 -23.46 -22.07 45.48
C ALA A 72 -24.51 -21.84 44.37
N ARG A 73 -25.81 -21.90 44.70
CA ARG A 73 -26.89 -21.57 43.75
C ARG A 73 -26.86 -20.11 43.31
N GLN A 74 -26.62 -19.18 44.24
CA GLN A 74 -26.50 -17.76 43.90
C GLN A 74 -25.31 -17.53 42.96
N GLN A 75 -24.13 -18.09 43.29
CA GLN A 75 -22.94 -17.99 42.45
C GLN A 75 -23.17 -18.55 41.04
N MET A 76 -23.88 -19.68 40.94
CA MET A 76 -24.27 -20.27 39.65
C MET A 76 -25.14 -19.31 38.83
N GLN A 77 -26.16 -18.70 39.44
CA GLN A 77 -27.07 -17.76 38.77
C GLN A 77 -26.35 -16.50 38.30
N ASP A 78 -25.49 -15.93 39.16
CA ASP A 78 -24.72 -14.72 38.82
C ASP A 78 -23.74 -15.00 37.67
N ALA A 79 -23.08 -16.15 37.69
CA ALA A 79 -22.15 -16.57 36.63
C ALA A 79 -22.89 -16.89 35.31
N ASP A 80 -24.06 -17.53 35.37
CA ASP A 80 -24.91 -17.76 34.20
C ASP A 80 -25.42 -16.46 33.57
N PHE A 81 -25.86 -15.50 34.40
CA PHE A 81 -26.26 -14.19 33.93
C PHE A 81 -25.10 -13.45 33.26
N ARG A 82 -23.92 -13.45 33.89
CA ARG A 82 -22.71 -12.85 33.31
C ARG A 82 -22.36 -13.48 31.96
N SER A 83 -22.39 -14.81 31.86
CA SER A 83 -22.15 -15.53 30.59
C SER A 83 -23.10 -15.06 29.49
N LYS A 84 -24.42 -15.05 29.75
CA LYS A 84 -25.42 -14.61 28.78
C LYS A 84 -25.22 -13.16 28.34
N ARG A 85 -24.84 -12.28 29.27
CA ARG A 85 -24.53 -10.89 28.94
C ARG A 85 -23.28 -10.78 28.06
N MET A 86 -22.21 -11.51 28.36
CA MET A 86 -20.99 -11.52 27.54
C MET A 86 -21.24 -12.13 26.16
N GLU A 87 -22.08 -13.16 26.06
CA GLU A 87 -22.50 -13.72 24.77
C GLU A 87 -23.24 -12.69 23.91
N ALA A 88 -24.20 -11.98 24.51
CA ALA A 88 -24.92 -10.91 23.81
C ALA A 88 -23.98 -9.75 23.39
N ALA A 89 -23.03 -9.37 24.26
CA ALA A 89 -22.03 -8.36 23.95
C ALA A 89 -21.12 -8.81 22.80
N ALA A 90 -20.65 -10.05 22.80
CA ALA A 90 -19.79 -10.61 21.76
C ALA A 90 -20.47 -10.55 20.39
N GLU A 91 -21.74 -10.94 20.29
CA GLU A 91 -22.49 -10.88 19.03
C GLU A 91 -22.59 -9.46 18.46
N GLN A 92 -22.87 -8.48 19.33
CA GLN A 92 -22.92 -7.08 18.90
C GLN A 92 -21.54 -6.52 18.52
N LEU A 93 -20.49 -6.88 19.30
CA LEU A 93 -19.10 -6.49 19.02
C LEU A 93 -18.58 -7.07 17.72
N LYS A 94 -18.95 -8.32 17.35
CA LYS A 94 -18.63 -8.89 16.02
C LYS A 94 -19.20 -8.03 14.89
N GLY A 95 -20.43 -7.56 15.05
CA GLY A 95 -21.07 -6.65 14.10
C GLY A 95 -20.32 -5.31 13.98
N LEU A 96 -19.92 -4.71 15.11
CA LEU A 96 -19.11 -3.48 15.11
C LEU A 96 -17.73 -3.69 14.48
N HIS A 97 -17.05 -4.78 14.83
CA HIS A 97 -15.73 -5.12 14.31
C HIS A 97 -15.76 -5.26 12.78
N SER A 98 -16.74 -5.97 12.22
CA SER A 98 -16.91 -6.09 10.76
C SER A 98 -17.13 -4.73 10.07
N LYS A 99 -17.92 -3.85 10.69
CA LYS A 99 -18.13 -2.48 10.19
C LYS A 99 -16.85 -1.64 10.26
N ALA A 100 -16.07 -1.77 11.33
CA ALA A 100 -14.80 -1.08 11.49
C ALA A 100 -13.78 -1.51 10.42
N ILE A 101 -13.63 -2.82 10.19
CA ILE A 101 -12.79 -3.34 9.09
C ILE A 101 -13.20 -2.73 7.75
N SER A 102 -14.50 -2.74 7.46
CA SER A 102 -15.03 -2.22 6.18
C SER A 102 -14.84 -0.71 6.04
N ARG A 103 -14.90 0.05 7.14
CA ARG A 103 -14.64 1.50 7.17
C ARG A 103 -13.16 1.78 6.90
N GLU A 104 -12.26 1.12 7.61
CA GLU A 104 -10.81 1.31 7.48
C GLU A 104 -10.29 0.87 6.10
N ALA A 105 -10.82 -0.22 5.54
CA ALA A 105 -10.48 -0.62 4.17
C ALA A 105 -10.90 0.43 3.14
N ARG A 106 -12.12 0.99 3.27
CA ARG A 106 -12.58 2.07 2.39
C ARG A 106 -11.75 3.34 2.53
N GLN A 107 -11.37 3.71 3.75
CA GLN A 107 -10.52 4.86 3.99
C GLN A 107 -9.15 4.69 3.32
N ARG A 108 -8.48 3.55 3.53
CA ARG A 108 -7.20 3.25 2.87
C ARG A 108 -7.31 3.27 1.34
N ALA A 109 -8.38 2.71 0.79
CA ALA A 109 -8.61 2.74 -0.65
C ALA A 109 -8.83 4.16 -1.18
N ALA A 110 -9.51 5.02 -0.42
CA ALA A 110 -9.72 6.42 -0.79
C ALA A 110 -8.42 7.23 -0.74
N GLU A 111 -7.57 7.00 0.26
CA GLU A 111 -6.24 7.60 0.39
C GLU A 111 -5.33 7.21 -0.79
N GLU A 112 -5.25 5.92 -1.10
CA GLU A 112 -4.48 5.41 -2.24
C GLU A 112 -4.99 5.96 -3.57
N TYR A 113 -6.31 5.99 -3.76
CA TYR A 113 -6.92 6.58 -4.95
C TYR A 113 -6.55 8.06 -5.11
N ALA A 114 -6.58 8.83 -4.02
CA ALA A 114 -6.21 10.24 -4.04
C ALA A 114 -4.73 10.43 -4.39
N ALA A 115 -3.84 9.60 -3.84
CA ALA A 115 -2.41 9.63 -4.15
C ALA A 115 -2.15 9.28 -5.64
N ALA A 116 -2.70 8.17 -6.12
CA ALA A 116 -2.56 7.75 -7.52
C ALA A 116 -3.12 8.79 -8.51
N LYS A 117 -4.23 9.44 -8.16
CA LYS A 117 -4.79 10.54 -8.96
C LYS A 117 -3.83 11.73 -9.00
N ALA A 118 -3.24 12.11 -7.88
CA ALA A 118 -2.29 13.22 -7.82
C ALA A 118 -1.03 12.94 -8.66
N GLU A 119 -0.48 11.72 -8.57
CA GLU A 119 0.66 11.29 -9.39
C GLU A 119 0.32 11.32 -10.88
N ARG A 120 -0.83 10.75 -11.28
CA ARG A 120 -1.32 10.81 -12.66
C ARG A 120 -1.42 12.25 -13.16
N ASP A 121 -2.02 13.13 -12.37
CA ASP A 121 -2.21 14.54 -12.75
C ASP A 121 -0.86 15.28 -12.89
N GLN A 122 0.17 14.87 -12.14
CA GLN A 122 1.54 15.35 -12.32
C GLN A 122 2.18 14.78 -13.59
N LEU A 123 2.09 13.47 -13.82
CA LEU A 123 2.61 12.83 -15.03
C LEU A 123 1.98 13.40 -16.30
N VAL A 124 0.70 13.79 -16.27
CA VAL A 124 0.07 14.48 -17.40
C VAL A 124 0.78 15.78 -17.74
N LYS A 125 1.25 16.55 -16.74
CA LYS A 125 2.01 17.79 -16.97
C LYS A 125 3.40 17.48 -17.51
N ASP A 126 4.06 16.48 -16.94
CA ASP A 126 5.41 16.09 -17.37
C ASP A 126 5.41 15.56 -18.81
N LEU A 127 4.36 14.83 -19.18
CA LEU A 127 4.16 14.34 -20.54
C LEU A 127 3.93 15.45 -21.57
N VAL A 128 3.58 16.68 -21.17
CA VAL A 128 3.57 17.82 -22.10
C VAL A 128 4.98 18.11 -22.64
N ALA A 129 6.02 17.91 -21.84
CA ALA A 129 7.40 18.11 -22.27
C ALA A 129 7.91 17.02 -23.22
N TYR A 130 7.18 15.90 -23.36
CA TYR A 130 7.57 14.80 -24.25
C TYR A 130 7.77 15.28 -25.70
N GLU A 131 6.86 16.11 -26.22
CA GLU A 131 6.93 16.55 -27.61
C GLU A 131 8.18 17.39 -27.88
N GLU A 132 8.58 18.23 -26.92
CA GLU A 132 9.81 19.01 -26.97
C GLU A 132 11.05 18.12 -26.95
N HIS A 133 11.11 17.16 -26.02
CA HIS A 133 12.23 16.23 -25.93
C HIS A 133 12.33 15.33 -27.16
N ALA A 134 11.21 14.81 -27.65
CA ALA A 134 11.16 14.01 -28.87
C ALA A 134 11.64 14.83 -30.09
N ALA A 135 11.22 16.09 -30.20
CA ALA A 135 11.68 16.98 -31.27
C ALA A 135 13.20 17.22 -31.20
N ALA A 136 13.75 17.47 -30.00
CA ALA A 136 15.19 17.65 -29.81
C ALA A 136 15.99 16.40 -30.20
N ILE A 137 15.50 15.21 -29.83
CA ILE A 137 16.13 13.94 -30.22
C ILE A 137 16.04 13.74 -31.74
N VAL A 138 14.89 13.99 -32.37
CA VAL A 138 14.73 13.89 -33.83
C VAL A 138 15.71 14.81 -34.56
N GLN A 139 15.88 16.06 -34.10
CA GLN A 139 16.85 16.99 -34.70
C GLN A 139 18.29 16.46 -34.61
N LEU A 140 18.65 15.84 -33.47
CA LEU A 140 19.97 15.22 -33.31
C LEU A 140 20.16 14.04 -34.25
N LEU A 141 19.17 13.14 -34.34
CA LEU A 141 19.21 11.94 -35.19
C LEU A 141 19.27 12.30 -36.68
N ASP A 142 18.53 13.32 -37.12
CA ASP A 142 18.59 13.83 -38.49
C ASP A 142 19.97 14.42 -38.82
N ARG A 143 20.54 15.26 -37.93
CA ARG A 143 21.91 15.76 -38.10
C ARG A 143 22.94 14.64 -38.18
N LEU A 144 22.76 13.61 -37.36
CA LEU A 144 23.62 12.43 -37.33
C LEU A 144 23.54 11.64 -38.64
N SER A 145 22.32 11.38 -39.14
CA SER A 145 22.11 10.72 -40.42
C SER A 145 22.76 11.48 -41.59
N ARG A 146 22.57 12.79 -41.67
CA ARG A 146 23.23 13.63 -42.69
C ARG A 146 24.75 13.63 -42.56
N ASN A 147 25.27 13.64 -41.33
CA ASN A 147 26.72 13.56 -41.10
C ASN A 147 27.30 12.20 -41.54
N THR A 148 26.61 11.10 -41.26
CA THR A 148 26.99 9.76 -41.71
C THR A 148 27.10 9.69 -43.23
N ILE A 149 26.10 10.20 -43.97
CA ILE A 149 26.13 10.26 -45.43
C ILE A 149 27.33 11.08 -45.93
N ARG A 150 27.58 12.25 -45.33
CA ARG A 150 28.71 13.11 -45.70
C ARG A 150 30.07 12.45 -45.42
N ILE A 151 30.22 11.76 -44.30
CA ILE A 151 31.43 10.99 -43.97
C ILE A 151 31.62 9.87 -44.99
N GLN A 152 30.57 9.13 -45.33
CA GLN A 152 30.63 8.06 -46.31
C GLN A 152 31.07 8.59 -47.69
N SER A 153 30.53 9.75 -48.12
CA SER A 153 30.97 10.41 -49.36
C SER A 153 32.42 10.90 -49.28
N ALA A 154 32.86 11.46 -48.15
CA ALA A 154 34.24 11.92 -47.98
C ALA A 154 35.24 10.75 -47.97
N ASN A 155 34.84 9.61 -47.42
CA ASN A 155 35.67 8.42 -47.31
C ASN A 155 35.78 7.63 -48.62
N SER A 156 34.95 7.91 -49.65
CA SER A 156 34.91 7.12 -50.90
C SER A 156 36.21 7.13 -51.72
N GLY A 157 37.18 7.95 -51.36
CA GLY A 157 38.54 7.95 -51.93
C GLY A 157 39.62 8.25 -50.91
N ALA A 158 39.32 8.14 -49.60
CA ALA A 158 40.25 8.44 -48.52
C ALA A 158 41.22 7.27 -48.28
N SER A 159 42.45 7.58 -47.85
CA SER A 159 43.37 6.57 -47.31
C SER A 159 43.03 6.27 -45.85
N ALA A 160 43.57 5.16 -45.32
CA ALA A 160 43.39 4.80 -43.91
C ALA A 160 43.81 5.91 -42.92
N GLU A 161 44.83 6.71 -43.27
CA GLU A 161 45.33 7.81 -42.43
C GLU A 161 44.35 9.01 -42.37
N THR A 162 43.48 9.14 -43.37
CA THR A 162 42.53 10.25 -43.49
C THR A 162 41.08 9.81 -43.28
N TRP A 163 40.87 8.56 -42.89
CA TRP A 163 39.55 7.97 -42.74
C TRP A 163 38.77 8.63 -41.60
N LEU A 164 37.58 9.14 -41.89
CA LEU A 164 36.72 9.74 -40.89
C LEU A 164 35.80 8.68 -40.28
N TYR A 165 35.81 8.57 -38.96
CA TYR A 165 34.90 7.70 -38.22
C TYR A 165 33.58 8.42 -37.90
N SER A 166 32.51 7.63 -37.71
CA SER A 166 31.20 8.19 -37.38
C SER A 166 31.22 8.92 -36.04
N ALA A 167 30.41 9.98 -35.93
CA ALA A 167 30.28 10.73 -34.67
C ALA A 167 29.81 9.84 -33.50
N GLN A 168 28.99 8.81 -33.78
CA GLN A 168 28.54 7.86 -32.75
C GLN A 168 29.70 7.04 -32.19
N MET A 169 30.56 6.52 -33.06
CA MET A 169 31.70 5.70 -32.66
C MET A 169 32.63 6.50 -31.74
N ILE A 170 32.98 7.72 -32.16
CA ILE A 170 33.86 8.61 -31.40
C ILE A 170 33.23 8.98 -30.05
N ALA A 171 31.96 9.42 -30.04
CA ALA A 171 31.29 9.84 -28.80
C ALA A 171 31.12 8.69 -27.79
N ARG A 172 31.03 7.45 -28.27
CA ARG A 172 30.84 6.25 -27.44
C ARG A 172 32.15 5.55 -27.07
N GLY A 173 33.29 6.00 -27.61
CA GLY A 173 34.57 5.29 -27.46
C GLY A 173 34.50 3.86 -28.01
N ALA A 174 33.67 3.63 -29.02
CA ALA A 174 33.49 2.31 -29.62
C ALA A 174 34.68 1.96 -30.51
N ASP A 175 34.93 0.66 -30.68
CA ASP A 175 35.96 0.19 -31.59
C ASP A 175 35.57 0.37 -33.07
N HIS A 176 36.50 0.01 -33.95
CA HIS A 176 36.30 0.06 -35.39
C HIS A 176 35.23 -0.91 -35.90
N GLU A 177 34.92 -1.98 -35.16
CA GLU A 177 33.93 -2.99 -35.56
C GLU A 177 32.52 -2.40 -35.53
N PHE A 178 32.27 -1.41 -34.66
CA PHE A 178 31.01 -0.66 -34.62
C PHE A 178 30.62 -0.05 -35.97
N GLY A 179 31.58 0.29 -36.85
CA GLY A 179 31.29 0.82 -38.18
C GLY A 179 30.85 -0.24 -39.20
N ILE A 180 31.04 -1.52 -38.89
CA ILE A 180 30.81 -2.67 -39.78
C ILE A 180 29.61 -3.49 -39.29
N GLN A 181 29.51 -3.71 -37.99
CA GLN A 181 28.43 -4.45 -37.34
C GLN A 181 28.03 -3.74 -36.06
N HIS A 182 26.73 -3.47 -35.93
CA HIS A 182 26.16 -3.01 -34.68
C HIS A 182 25.60 -4.22 -33.93
N ASP A 183 25.88 -4.34 -32.63
CA ASP A 183 25.31 -5.40 -31.80
C ASP A 183 24.09 -4.90 -31.01
N SER A 184 23.41 -5.82 -30.34
CA SER A 184 22.23 -5.49 -29.53
C SER A 184 22.54 -4.67 -28.27
N LEU A 185 23.81 -4.66 -27.83
CA LEU A 185 24.26 -3.94 -26.63
C LEU A 185 24.62 -2.48 -26.95
N LEU A 186 25.01 -2.20 -28.21
CA LEU A 186 25.36 -0.91 -28.72
C LEU A 186 24.72 -0.68 -30.10
N PRO A 187 23.38 -0.57 -30.17
CA PRO A 187 22.69 -0.36 -31.44
C PRO A 187 23.03 1.01 -32.02
N ASN A 188 22.99 1.11 -33.34
CA ASN A 188 23.05 2.38 -34.05
C ASN A 188 21.85 3.25 -33.65
N LEU A 189 22.08 4.50 -33.27
CA LEU A 189 21.01 5.40 -32.85
C LEU A 189 20.04 5.72 -33.99
N ILE A 190 20.49 5.74 -35.24
CA ILE A 190 19.65 6.03 -36.40
C ILE A 190 18.63 4.91 -36.60
N ASP A 191 19.08 3.65 -36.54
CA ASP A 191 18.25 2.48 -36.88
C ASP A 191 17.54 1.87 -35.66
N GLY A 192 18.15 1.98 -34.48
CA GLY A 192 17.69 1.34 -33.24
C GLY A 192 16.67 2.17 -32.45
N VAL A 193 16.65 3.50 -32.63
CA VAL A 193 15.71 4.37 -31.93
C VAL A 193 14.34 4.33 -32.61
N LYS A 194 13.28 4.23 -31.82
CA LYS A 194 11.90 4.45 -32.26
C LYS A 194 11.23 5.42 -31.30
N LEU A 195 10.75 6.54 -31.84
CA LEU A 195 10.08 7.58 -31.05
C LEU A 195 8.63 7.68 -31.48
N PRO A 196 7.65 7.31 -30.63
CA PRO A 196 6.24 7.44 -30.97
C PRO A 196 5.80 8.90 -31.10
N ASN A 197 4.76 9.14 -31.88
CA ASN A 197 4.04 10.41 -31.79
C ASN A 197 3.28 10.46 -30.46
N PHE A 198 3.41 11.57 -29.72
CA PHE A 198 2.65 11.77 -28.49
C PHE A 198 1.15 11.89 -28.76
N ARG A 199 0.80 12.63 -29.80
CA ARG A 199 -0.57 12.82 -30.27
C ARG A 199 -0.78 12.12 -31.59
N LYS A 200 -2.01 11.66 -31.82
CA LYS A 200 -2.41 11.13 -33.13
C LYS A 200 -2.25 12.23 -34.18
N ASN A 201 -1.28 12.07 -35.06
CA ASN A 201 -1.07 12.98 -36.18
C ASN A 201 -1.85 12.45 -37.39
N GLN A 202 -2.96 13.09 -37.73
CA GLN A 202 -3.79 12.67 -38.87
C GLN A 202 -3.09 12.85 -40.22
N ALA A 203 -2.07 13.70 -40.31
CA ALA A 203 -1.28 13.93 -41.52
C ALA A 203 -0.18 12.86 -41.73
N ARG A 204 0.11 12.03 -40.72
CA ARG A 204 1.11 10.96 -40.81
C ARG A 204 0.43 9.61 -40.61
N ALA A 205 0.50 8.74 -41.62
CA ALA A 205 -0.02 7.37 -41.51
C ALA A 205 0.76 6.49 -40.51
N HIS A 206 1.94 6.92 -40.10
CA HIS A 206 2.85 6.18 -39.21
C HIS A 206 2.83 6.77 -37.80
N GLY A 207 2.77 5.90 -36.79
CA GLY A 207 2.67 6.26 -35.36
C GLY A 207 3.94 6.80 -34.72
N TYR A 208 4.97 7.11 -35.49
CA TYR A 208 6.29 7.48 -35.00
C TYR A 208 6.76 8.83 -35.56
N VAL A 209 7.50 9.61 -34.75
CA VAL A 209 8.27 10.77 -35.22
C VAL A 209 9.65 10.34 -35.74
N TRP A 210 10.16 9.20 -35.27
CA TRP A 210 11.39 8.58 -35.75
C TRP A 210 11.26 7.04 -35.76
N PRO A 211 11.72 6.33 -36.80
CA PRO A 211 12.26 6.90 -38.05
C PRO A 211 11.16 7.64 -38.85
N PRO A 212 11.52 8.65 -39.66
CA PRO A 212 10.61 9.25 -40.62
C PRO A 212 10.12 8.21 -41.63
N ALA A 213 8.89 8.37 -42.12
CA ALA A 213 8.32 7.45 -43.13
C ALA A 213 9.07 7.40 -44.46
N SER A 214 9.94 8.37 -44.73
CA SER A 214 10.82 8.39 -45.89
C SER A 214 12.27 8.22 -45.42
N TYR A 215 12.71 6.97 -45.31
CA TYR A 215 14.11 6.61 -45.36
C TYR A 215 14.32 5.70 -46.56
#